data_AF-A0ABD1BQM1-F1
#
_entry.id   AF-A0ABD1BQM1-F1
#
_cell.length_a   1.000
_cell.length_b   1.000
_cell.length_c   1.000
_cell.angle_alpha   90.00
_cell.angle_beta   90.00
_cell.angle_gamma   90.00
#
_symmetry.space_group_name_H-M   'P 1'
#
loop_
_entity.id
_entity.type
_entity.pdbx_description
1 polymer ?
#
loop_
_entity_poly.entity_id
_entity_poly.type
_entity_poly.pdbx_seq_one_letter_code
_entity_poly.pdbx_strand_id
1 'polypeptide(L)'
;MEEIRSAMEQQMDLMADLVQKLSGELRTGLQPAYENFLGFFHAIDWKEPWIIGLMTFHAVLLLVTLLSRRHLNFHMFLFLLALAGVYFAENINRELRKNWKSFSTQNYFDPQGVFLSVLWSGPLLVIAMIILINTLFSLCYLIVKWKRAELRHRARLARTKQE
;
A
#
# COMPACT_ATOMS: atom_id res chain seq x y z
N MET A 1 4.59 41.06 27.74
CA MET A 1 3.57 40.61 26.74
C MET A 1 4.09 40.80 25.32
N GLU A 2 4.67 41.96 24.99
CA GLU A 2 5.29 42.20 23.66
C GLU A 2 6.54 41.36 23.40
N GLU A 3 7.44 41.20 24.38
CA GLU A 3 8.63 40.32 24.24
C GLU A 3 8.26 38.85 24.00
N ILE A 4 7.17 38.37 24.60
CA ILE A 4 6.69 36.99 24.41
C ILE A 4 6.10 36.83 23.01
N ARG A 5 5.40 37.85 22.50
CA ARG A 5 4.91 37.86 21.11
C ARG A 5 6.07 37.91 20.12
N SER A 6 7.07 38.77 20.33
CA SER A 6 8.22 38.87 19.43
C SER A 6 9.05 37.59 19.42
N ALA A 7 9.25 36.94 20.58
CA ALA A 7 9.93 35.65 20.65
C ALA A 7 9.14 34.53 19.94
N MET A 8 7.81 34.55 20.04
CA MET A 8 6.93 33.61 19.35
C MET A 8 6.94 33.82 17.82
N GLU A 9 6.95 35.07 17.37
CA GLU A 9 7.07 35.42 15.94
C GLU A 9 8.42 34.98 15.38
N GLN A 10 9.53 35.22 16.10
CA GLN A 10 10.86 34.74 15.70
C GLN A 10 10.93 33.21 15.61
N GLN A 11 10.31 32.49 16.55
CA GLN A 11 10.26 31.03 16.50
C GLN A 11 9.41 30.53 15.33
N MET A 12 8.32 31.22 15.01
CA MET A 12 7.48 30.91 13.85
C MET A 12 8.22 31.12 12.54
N ASP A 13 8.98 32.21 12.40
CA ASP A 13 9.81 32.48 11.22
C ASP A 13 10.94 31.46 11.06
N LEU A 14 11.56 31.04 12.17
CA LEU A 14 12.57 29.98 12.15
C LEU A 14 11.98 28.63 11.71
N MET A 15 10.80 28.28 12.22
CA MET A 15 10.10 27.05 11.79
C MET A 15 9.71 27.12 10.32
N ALA A 16 9.27 28.29 9.83
CA ALA A 16 8.95 28.49 8.42
C ALA A 16 10.18 28.30 7.52
N ASP A 17 11.33 28.88 7.87
CA ASP A 17 12.59 28.71 7.11
C ASP A 17 13.06 27.25 7.11
N LEU A 18 12.96 26.54 8.23
CA LEU A 18 13.32 25.11 8.30
C LEU A 18 12.41 24.24 7.44
N VAL A 19 11.09 24.47 7.52
CA VAL A 19 10.12 23.75 6.67
C VAL A 19 10.37 24.06 5.20
N GLN A 20 10.68 25.31 4.87
CA GLN A 20 10.92 25.74 3.50
C GLN A 20 12.22 25.13 2.95
N LYS A 21 13.31 25.13 3.72
CA LYS A 21 14.57 24.46 3.37
C LYS A 21 14.39 22.95 3.21
N LEU A 22 13.74 22.29 4.18
CA LEU A 22 13.46 20.87 4.11
C LEU A 22 12.61 20.53 2.88
N SER A 23 11.56 21.31 2.61
CA SER A 23 10.72 21.12 1.43
C SER A 23 11.50 21.34 0.13
N GLY A 24 12.42 22.31 0.12
CA GLY A 24 13.29 22.62 -1.00
C GLY A 24 14.25 21.48 -1.30
N GLU A 25 14.95 20.97 -0.28
CA GLU A 25 15.86 19.83 -0.40
C GLU A 25 15.14 18.53 -0.77
N LEU A 26 13.96 18.30 -0.19
CA LEU A 26 13.14 17.13 -0.53
C LEU A 26 12.70 17.22 -2.00
N ARG A 27 12.25 18.39 -2.45
CA ARG A 27 11.83 18.61 -3.83
C ARG A 27 12.99 18.43 -4.79
N THR A 28 14.15 19.04 -4.55
CA THR A 28 15.31 18.93 -5.44
C THR A 28 15.86 17.51 -5.48
N GLY A 29 15.86 16.80 -4.35
CA GLY A 29 16.27 15.38 -4.29
C GLY A 29 15.30 14.42 -4.97
N LEU A 30 13.99 14.68 -4.90
CA LEU A 30 12.96 13.83 -5.50
C LEU A 30 12.69 14.14 -6.98
N GLN A 31 12.99 15.36 -7.44
CA GLN A 31 12.75 15.79 -8.82
C GLN A 31 13.37 14.86 -9.88
N PRO A 32 14.66 14.45 -9.81
CA PRO A 32 15.24 13.55 -10.81
C PRO A 32 14.62 12.14 -10.77
N ALA A 33 14.26 11.64 -9.58
CA ALA A 33 13.56 10.37 -9.47
C ALA A 33 12.18 10.45 -10.12
N TYR A 34 11.43 11.53 -9.84
CA TYR A 34 10.12 11.79 -10.42
C TYR A 34 10.16 11.92 -11.94
N GLU A 35 11.14 12.63 -12.49
CA GLU A 35 11.34 12.75 -13.94
C GLU A 35 11.64 11.38 -14.59
N ASN A 36 12.46 10.55 -13.96
CA ASN A 36 12.72 9.17 -14.43
C ASN A 36 11.47 8.29 -14.38
N PHE A 37 10.67 8.40 -13.30
CA PHE A 37 9.39 7.68 -13.21
C PHE A 37 8.41 8.13 -14.28
N LEU A 38 8.26 9.44 -14.49
CA LEU A 38 7.42 9.99 -15.55
C LEU A 38 7.87 9.52 -16.93
N GLY A 39 9.18 9.54 -17.21
CA GLY A 39 9.74 9.05 -18.45
C GLY A 39 9.44 7.57 -18.68
N PHE A 40 9.57 6.74 -17.64
CA PHE A 40 9.20 5.33 -17.67
C PHE A 40 7.71 5.14 -17.97
N PHE A 41 6.81 5.85 -17.29
CA PHE A 41 5.36 5.78 -17.55
C PHE A 41 4.99 6.29 -18.95
N HIS A 42 5.67 7.30 -19.47
CA HIS A 42 5.41 7.84 -20.81
C HIS A 42 5.87 6.90 -21.92
N ALA A 43 6.96 6.15 -21.70
CA ALA A 43 7.45 5.16 -22.64
C ALA A 43 6.53 3.92 -22.76
N ILE A 44 5.62 3.73 -21.79
CA ILE A 44 4.67 2.62 -21.80
C ILE A 44 3.49 2.96 -22.72
N ASP A 45 3.18 2.06 -23.65
CA ASP A 45 1.98 2.21 -24.47
C ASP A 45 0.74 1.70 -23.71
N TRP A 46 0.07 2.63 -23.02
CA TRP A 46 -1.17 2.37 -22.27
C TRP A 46 -2.35 1.93 -23.14
N LYS A 47 -2.24 1.97 -24.47
CA LYS A 47 -3.29 1.49 -25.37
C LYS A 47 -3.24 -0.02 -25.59
N GLU A 48 -2.19 -0.70 -25.13
CA GLU A 48 -2.11 -2.14 -25.29
C GLU A 48 -3.20 -2.87 -24.48
N PRO A 49 -3.98 -3.78 -25.12
CA PRO A 49 -5.13 -4.41 -24.48
C PRO A 49 -4.80 -5.17 -23.18
N TRP A 50 -3.61 -5.78 -23.10
CA TRP A 50 -3.21 -6.54 -21.92
C TRP A 50 -2.85 -5.62 -20.74
N ILE A 51 -2.27 -4.43 -20.99
CA ILE A 51 -1.99 -3.42 -19.95
C ILE A 51 -3.30 -2.85 -19.41
N ILE A 52 -4.26 -2.56 -20.30
CA ILE A 52 -5.60 -2.12 -19.89
C ILE A 52 -6.28 -3.21 -19.05
N GLY A 53 -6.18 -4.47 -19.46
CA GLY A 53 -6.66 -5.62 -18.70
C GLY A 53 -6.03 -5.71 -17.31
N LEU A 54 -4.71 -5.49 -17.22
CA LEU A 54 -3.98 -5.46 -15.96
C LEU A 54 -4.44 -4.31 -15.04
N MET A 55 -4.59 -3.10 -15.57
CA MET A 55 -5.08 -1.96 -14.80
C MET A 55 -6.52 -2.18 -14.32
N THR A 56 -7.36 -2.77 -15.17
CA THR A 56 -8.75 -3.13 -14.81
C THR A 56 -8.77 -4.18 -13.71
N PHE A 57 -7.92 -5.20 -13.78
CA PHE A 57 -7.78 -6.22 -12.74
C PHE A 57 -7.44 -5.59 -11.39
N HIS A 58 -6.47 -4.66 -11.33
CA HIS A 58 -6.13 -3.97 -10.09
C HIS A 58 -7.25 -3.08 -9.57
N ALA A 59 -7.97 -2.37 -10.46
CA ALA A 59 -9.11 -1.54 -10.08
C ALA A 59 -10.25 -2.40 -9.48
N VAL A 60 -10.54 -3.55 -10.08
CA VAL A 60 -11.52 -4.51 -9.57
C VAL A 60 -11.06 -5.11 -8.24
N LEU A 61 -9.78 -5.50 -8.12
CA LEU A 61 -9.22 -6.04 -6.88
C LEU A 61 -9.30 -5.02 -5.73
N LEU A 62 -8.99 -3.75 -6.02
CA LEU A 62 -9.13 -2.65 -5.07
C LEU A 62 -10.61 -2.46 -4.70
N LEU A 63 -11.52 -2.42 -5.66
CA LEU A 63 -12.96 -2.29 -5.41
C LEU A 63 -13.47 -3.43 -4.52
N VAL A 64 -13.14 -4.67 -4.84
CA VAL A 64 -13.48 -5.87 -4.04
C VAL A 64 -12.90 -5.75 -2.63
N THR A 65 -11.67 -5.28 -2.49
CA THR A 65 -11.04 -5.05 -1.19
C THR A 65 -11.80 -4.02 -0.35
N LEU A 66 -12.22 -2.91 -0.97
CA LEU A 66 -12.98 -1.83 -0.33
C LEU A 66 -14.40 -2.27 0.03
N LEU A 67 -15.05 -3.09 -0.79
CA LEU A 67 -16.39 -3.61 -0.53
C LEU A 67 -16.37 -4.71 0.54
N SER A 68 -15.35 -5.55 0.57
CA SER A 68 -15.26 -6.68 1.50
C SER A 68 -14.76 -6.34 2.91
N ARG A 69 -14.78 -5.05 3.30
CA ARG A 69 -14.33 -4.55 4.62
C ARG A 69 -14.96 -5.24 5.83
N ARG A 70 -16.07 -5.95 5.65
CA ARG A 70 -16.78 -6.65 6.73
C ARG A 70 -16.29 -8.06 7.01
N HIS A 71 -15.56 -8.69 6.09
CA HIS A 71 -15.18 -10.11 6.16
C HIS A 71 -13.67 -10.29 6.33
N LEU A 72 -13.22 -10.42 7.58
CA LEU A 72 -11.79 -10.56 7.92
C LEU A 72 -11.13 -11.78 7.27
N ASN A 73 -11.84 -12.90 7.20
CA ASN A 73 -11.32 -14.13 6.58
C ASN A 73 -11.04 -13.92 5.08
N PHE A 74 -11.93 -13.18 4.40
CA PHE A 74 -11.75 -12.88 2.98
C PHE A 74 -10.60 -11.90 2.75
N HIS A 75 -10.44 -10.91 3.64
CA HIS A 75 -9.28 -10.02 3.64
C HIS A 75 -7.96 -10.77 3.84
N MET A 76 -7.90 -11.75 4.75
CA MET A 76 -6.71 -12.59 4.91
C MET A 76 -6.39 -13.39 3.64
N PHE A 77 -7.41 -13.96 3.00
CA PHE A 77 -7.24 -14.66 1.73
C PHE A 77 -6.69 -13.73 0.63
N LEU A 78 -7.30 -12.55 0.45
CA LEU A 78 -6.84 -11.55 -0.52
C LEU A 78 -5.42 -11.08 -0.23
N PHE A 79 -5.06 -10.90 1.04
CA PHE A 79 -3.71 -10.50 1.44
C PHE A 79 -2.68 -11.58 1.07
N LEU A 80 -2.95 -12.84 1.38
CA LEU A 80 -2.09 -13.96 1.00
C LEU A 80 -1.98 -14.08 -0.53
N LEU A 81 -3.09 -13.90 -1.25
CA LEU A 81 -3.10 -13.92 -2.71
C LEU A 81 -2.25 -12.78 -3.30
N ALA A 82 -2.33 -11.58 -2.75
CA ALA A 82 -1.52 -10.44 -3.18
C ALA A 82 -0.02 -10.70 -2.93
N LEU A 83 0.35 -11.21 -1.75
CA LEU A 83 1.74 -11.58 -1.44
C LEU A 83 2.27 -12.69 -2.34
N ALA A 84 1.45 -13.72 -2.61
CA ALA A 84 1.81 -14.76 -3.56
C ALA A 84 2.02 -14.18 -4.96
N GLY A 85 1.14 -13.28 -5.41
CA GLY A 85 1.29 -12.57 -6.68
C GLY A 85 2.60 -11.79 -6.78
N VAL A 86 3.00 -11.08 -5.72
CA VAL A 86 4.29 -10.37 -5.65
C VAL A 86 5.47 -11.35 -5.66
N TYR A 87 5.39 -12.45 -4.91
CA TYR A 87 6.43 -13.48 -4.87
C TYR A 87 6.66 -14.11 -6.25
N PHE A 88 5.59 -14.39 -6.99
CA PHE A 88 5.68 -14.95 -8.35
C PHE A 88 6.04 -13.92 -9.42
N ALA A 89 6.13 -12.63 -9.10
CA ALA A 89 6.38 -11.58 -10.08
C ALA A 89 7.66 -11.87 -10.89
N GLU A 90 8.78 -12.22 -10.26
CA GLU A 90 10.02 -12.52 -10.99
C GLU A 90 9.87 -13.69 -11.97
N ASN A 91 9.15 -14.74 -11.55
CA ASN A 91 8.88 -15.90 -12.38
C ASN A 91 7.99 -15.53 -13.58
N ILE A 92 6.92 -14.76 -13.34
CA ILE A 92 6.03 -14.25 -14.36
C ILE A 92 6.81 -13.37 -15.35
N ASN A 93 7.66 -12.46 -14.86
CA ASN A 93 8.49 -11.57 -15.69
C ASN A 93 9.38 -12.39 -16.63
N ARG A 94 10.02 -13.44 -16.12
CA ARG A 94 10.91 -14.29 -16.92
C ARG A 94 10.16 -15.02 -18.04
N GLU A 95 8.96 -15.52 -17.78
CA GLU A 95 8.16 -16.23 -18.79
C GLU A 95 7.53 -15.26 -19.79
N LEU A 96 6.98 -14.13 -19.33
CA LEU A 96 6.45 -13.08 -20.20
C LEU A 96 7.53 -12.49 -21.11
N ARG A 97 8.77 -12.34 -20.62
CA ARG A 97 9.93 -11.93 -21.43
C ARG A 97 10.31 -12.94 -22.51
N LYS A 98 9.99 -14.22 -22.38
CA LYS A 98 10.22 -15.20 -23.48
C LYS A 98 9.13 -15.09 -24.54
N ASN A 99 7.91 -14.79 -24.13
CA ASN A 99 6.72 -14.86 -24.97
C ASN A 99 6.11 -13.49 -25.34
N TRP A 100 6.84 -12.38 -25.10
CA TRP A 100 6.32 -11.01 -25.27
C TRP A 100 5.71 -10.77 -26.67
N LYS A 101 6.33 -11.33 -27.71
CA LYS A 101 5.87 -11.19 -29.11
C LYS A 101 4.45 -11.70 -29.35
N SER A 102 3.92 -12.56 -28.48
CA SER A 102 2.58 -13.11 -28.61
C SER A 102 1.48 -12.14 -28.17
N PHE A 103 1.78 -11.13 -27.35
CA PHE A 103 0.76 -10.29 -26.72
C PHE A 103 1.12 -8.80 -26.63
N SER A 104 2.40 -8.43 -26.78
CA SER A 104 2.85 -7.05 -26.75
C SER A 104 3.58 -6.66 -28.04
N THR A 105 3.46 -5.39 -28.42
CA THR A 105 4.10 -4.84 -29.62
C THR A 105 5.60 -4.61 -29.39
N GLN A 106 5.97 -4.33 -28.15
CA GLN A 106 7.34 -4.11 -27.70
C GLN A 106 7.67 -4.93 -26.45
N ASN A 107 8.96 -5.18 -26.22
CA ASN A 107 9.40 -5.93 -25.05
C ASN A 107 9.51 -5.02 -23.82
N TYR A 108 8.52 -5.07 -22.95
CA TYR A 108 8.51 -4.34 -21.68
C TYR A 108 9.26 -5.05 -20.55
N PHE A 109 9.62 -6.32 -20.72
CA PHE A 109 10.09 -7.16 -19.61
C PHE A 109 11.61 -7.12 -19.50
N ASP A 110 12.09 -6.35 -18.54
CA ASP A 110 13.52 -6.22 -18.25
C ASP A 110 14.08 -7.45 -17.51
N PRO A 111 15.39 -7.76 -17.64
CA PRO A 111 16.05 -8.76 -16.82
C PRO A 111 15.96 -8.50 -15.31
N GLN A 112 15.94 -7.23 -14.92
CA GLN A 112 15.81 -6.80 -13.52
C GLN A 112 14.34 -6.81 -13.05
N GLY A 113 13.37 -6.98 -13.96
CA GLY A 113 11.95 -7.03 -13.61
C GLY A 113 11.35 -5.71 -13.11
N VAL A 114 11.99 -4.57 -13.40
CA VAL A 114 11.53 -3.25 -12.95
C VAL A 114 10.13 -2.96 -13.44
N PHE A 115 9.86 -3.18 -14.74
CA PHE A 115 8.54 -2.95 -15.30
C PHE A 115 7.44 -3.74 -14.59
N LEU A 116 7.64 -5.06 -14.44
CA LEU A 116 6.64 -5.88 -13.78
C LEU A 116 6.54 -5.53 -12.29
N SER A 117 7.65 -5.21 -11.61
CA SER A 117 7.60 -4.76 -10.23
C SER A 117 6.74 -3.50 -10.05
N VAL A 118 6.86 -2.52 -10.96
CA VAL A 118 6.09 -1.27 -10.88
C VAL A 118 4.62 -1.50 -11.23
N LEU A 119 4.30 -2.22 -12.30
CA LEU A 119 2.91 -2.36 -12.78
C LEU A 119 2.12 -3.49 -12.10
N TRP A 120 2.80 -4.53 -11.62
CA TRP A 120 2.19 -5.68 -10.94
C TRP A 120 2.37 -5.56 -9.43
N SER A 121 3.62 -5.56 -8.96
CA SER A 121 3.89 -5.62 -7.52
C SER A 121 3.53 -4.33 -6.79
N GLY A 122 3.74 -3.16 -7.41
CA GLY A 122 3.44 -1.85 -6.82
C GLY A 122 1.98 -1.72 -6.38
N PRO A 123 1.00 -1.79 -7.30
CA PRO A 123 -0.41 -1.74 -6.96
C PRO A 123 -0.84 -2.85 -6.00
N LEU A 124 -0.34 -4.08 -6.17
CA LEU A 124 -0.64 -5.18 -5.25
C LEU A 124 -0.18 -4.89 -3.82
N LEU A 125 1.02 -4.32 -3.64
CA LEU A 125 1.55 -3.95 -2.33
C LEU A 125 0.74 -2.82 -1.69
N VAL A 126 0.30 -1.83 -2.47
CA VAL A 126 -0.60 -0.77 -1.97
C VAL A 126 -1.92 -1.37 -1.51
N ILE A 127 -2.52 -2.26 -2.30
CA ILE A 127 -3.75 -2.97 -1.91
C ILE A 127 -3.52 -3.80 -0.64
N ALA A 128 -2.41 -4.55 -0.58
CA ALA A 128 -2.05 -5.34 0.59
C ALA A 128 -1.85 -4.47 1.85
N MET A 129 -1.27 -3.28 1.71
CA MET A 129 -1.13 -2.31 2.79
C MET A 129 -2.48 -1.81 3.29
N ILE A 130 -3.41 -1.49 2.38
CA ILE A 130 -4.78 -1.10 2.74
C ILE A 130 -5.48 -2.24 3.50
N ILE A 131 -5.32 -3.49 3.04
CA ILE A 131 -5.87 -4.66 3.74
C ILE A 131 -5.26 -4.77 5.13
N LEU A 132 -3.93 -4.69 5.24
CA LEU A 132 -3.21 -4.81 6.50
C LEU A 132 -3.66 -3.77 7.54
N ILE A 133 -3.81 -2.51 7.13
CA ILE A 133 -4.30 -1.45 8.03
C ILE A 133 -5.72 -1.77 8.52
N ASN A 134 -6.62 -2.15 7.62
CA ASN A 134 -8.01 -2.48 7.98
C ASN A 134 -8.11 -3.72 8.88
N THR A 135 -7.32 -4.76 8.60
CA THR A 135 -7.31 -5.98 9.42
C THR A 135 -6.69 -5.71 10.78
N LEU A 136 -5.64 -4.90 10.88
CA LEU A 136 -5.03 -4.52 12.16
C LEU A 136 -6.04 -3.83 13.08
N PHE A 137 -6.78 -2.83 12.58
CA PHE A 137 -7.85 -2.18 13.37
C PHE A 137 -8.91 -3.17 13.83
N SER A 138 -9.34 -4.06 12.93
CA SER A 138 -10.37 -5.05 13.23
C SER A 138 -9.91 -6.10 14.24
N LEU A 139 -8.65 -6.53 14.16
CA LEU A 139 -8.02 -7.46 15.10
C LEU A 139 -7.89 -6.81 16.49
N CYS A 140 -7.47 -5.55 16.57
CA CYS A 140 -7.45 -4.80 17.83
C CYS A 140 -8.85 -4.77 18.48
N TYR A 141 -9.89 -4.45 17.71
CA TYR A 141 -11.27 -4.48 18.21
C TYR A 141 -11.69 -5.88 18.68
N LEU A 142 -11.36 -6.92 17.92
CA LEU A 142 -11.70 -8.31 18.25
C LEU A 142 -10.97 -8.79 19.51
N ILE A 143 -9.69 -8.46 19.68
CA ILE A 143 -8.91 -8.78 20.87
C ILE A 143 -9.51 -8.10 22.10
N VAL A 144 -9.87 -6.82 22.02
CA VAL A 144 -10.53 -6.12 23.13
C VAL A 144 -11.88 -6.75 23.46
N LYS A 145 -12.70 -7.07 22.46
CA LYS A 145 -13.99 -7.73 22.65
C LYS A 145 -13.83 -9.12 23.28
N TRP A 146 -12.85 -9.90 22.80
CA TRP A 146 -12.52 -11.22 23.32
C TRP A 146 -12.04 -11.14 24.76
N LYS A 147 -11.13 -10.23 25.09
CA LYS A 147 -10.68 -9.98 26.47
C LYS A 147 -11.82 -9.58 27.40
N ARG A 148 -12.74 -8.71 26.94
CA ARG A 148 -13.94 -8.35 27.71
C ARG A 148 -14.89 -9.53 27.92
N ALA A 149 -14.96 -10.48 26.99
CA ALA A 149 -15.76 -11.69 27.12
C ALA A 149 -15.10 -12.70 28.06
N GLU A 150 -13.78 -12.89 27.94
CA GLU A 150 -12.97 -13.73 28.81
C GLU A 150 -13.09 -13.29 30.28
N LEU A 151 -12.93 -11.99 30.57
CA LEU A 151 -13.07 -11.45 31.93
C LEU A 151 -14.50 -11.64 32.48
N ARG A 152 -15.54 -11.45 31.66
CA ARG A 152 -16.93 -11.70 32.08
C ARG A 152 -17.20 -13.17 32.38
N HIS A 153 -16.62 -14.08 31.61
CA HIS A 153 -16.74 -15.52 31.86
C HIS A 153 -16.03 -15.92 33.16
N ARG A 154 -14.81 -15.42 33.40
CA ARG A 154 -14.07 -15.63 34.65
C ARG A 154 -14.83 -15.10 35.87
N ALA A 155 -15.43 -13.92 35.78
CA ALA A 155 -16.24 -13.34 36.86
C ALA A 155 -17.47 -14.19 37.20
N ARG A 156 -18.12 -14.82 36.19
CA ARG A 156 -19.25 -15.73 36.41
C ARG A 156 -18.80 -17.01 37.13
N LEU A 157 -17.71 -17.63 36.67
CA LEU A 157 -17.15 -18.84 37.30
C LEU A 157 -16.73 -18.57 38.76
N ALA A 158 -16.19 -17.39 39.06
CA ALA A 158 -15.83 -17.01 40.43
C ALA A 158 -17.06 -16.89 41.35
N ARG A 159 -18.19 -16.34 40.85
CA ARG A 159 -19.44 -16.26 41.62
C ARG A 159 -20.06 -17.64 41.88
N THR A 160 -20.09 -18.51 40.87
CA THR A 160 -20.63 -19.88 41.01
C THR A 160 -19.81 -20.76 41.96
N LYS A 161 -18.54 -20.44 42.24
CA LYS A 161 -17.71 -21.17 43.21
C LYS A 161 -17.89 -20.67 44.66
N GLN A 162 -18.55 -19.53 44.85
CA GLN A 162 -18.84 -18.96 46.18
C GLN A 162 -20.24 -19.32 46.70
N GLU A 163 -21.11 -19.83 45.82
CA GLU A 163 -22.39 -20.48 46.16
C GLU A 163 -22.18 -21.98 46.39
#